data_AF-A0A378WZ64-F1
#
_entry.id   AF-A0A378WZ64-F1
#
_cell.length_a   1.000
_cell.length_b   1.000
_cell.length_c   1.000
_cell.angle_alpha   90.00
_cell.angle_beta   90.00
_cell.angle_gamma   90.00
#
_symmetry.space_group_name_H-M   'P 1'
#
loop_
_entity.id
_entity.type
_entity.pdbx_description
1 polymer ?
#
loop_
_entity_poly.entity_id
_entity_poly.type
_entity_poly.pdbx_seq_one_letter_code
_entity_poly.pdbx_strand_id
1 'polypeptide(L)'
;MAEELDDIGRETAALMRQMLQLATLVALRTRERGQREAEARVKVTQERVKETRERLLREAREAKAKDPRNLELARMLERPALERGISLEKDRLEHSRMARGARAAERQKARERELTRYDSPERRQALAAHLSRVGVAPELAAVRMLMDVSQAQPPQAAVRTRPEEPPRVTRAREHDERMRERERNRDRSR
;
A
#
# COMPACT_ATOMS: atom_id res chain seq x y z
N MET A 1 63.18 19.35 -33.87
CA MET A 1 62.91 20.11 -32.64
C MET A 1 61.45 20.53 -32.51
N ALA A 2 60.89 21.45 -33.33
CA ALA A 2 59.49 21.89 -33.17
C ALA A 2 58.45 20.89 -33.72
N GLU A 3 58.72 20.27 -34.87
CA GLU A 3 57.80 19.31 -35.50
C GLU A 3 57.65 18.00 -34.68
N GLU A 4 58.75 17.52 -34.07
CA GLU A 4 58.74 16.31 -33.22
C GLU A 4 57.90 16.48 -31.95
N LEU A 5 57.81 17.71 -31.40
CA LEU A 5 57.00 18.02 -30.22
C LEU A 5 55.49 17.99 -30.55
N ASP A 6 55.12 18.45 -31.75
CA ASP A 6 53.72 18.43 -32.21
C ASP A 6 53.24 17.00 -32.52
N ASP A 7 54.10 16.13 -33.04
CA ASP A 7 53.76 14.74 -33.32
C ASP A 7 53.59 13.92 -32.02
N ILE A 8 54.43 14.14 -31.02
CA ILE A 8 54.26 13.55 -29.67
C ILE A 8 52.93 14.03 -29.05
N GLY A 9 52.56 15.31 -29.24
CA GLY A 9 51.28 15.85 -28.80
C GLY A 9 50.07 15.19 -29.49
N ARG A 10 50.18 14.88 -30.79
CA ARG A 10 49.12 14.20 -31.54
C ARG A 10 48.99 12.73 -31.14
N GLU A 11 50.10 12.02 -30.96
CA GLU A 11 50.11 10.63 -30.52
C GLU A 11 49.57 10.46 -29.10
N THR A 12 49.99 11.33 -28.18
CA THR A 12 49.46 11.33 -26.80
C THR A 12 47.96 11.63 -26.77
N ALA A 13 47.48 12.60 -27.56
CA ALA A 13 46.05 12.86 -27.69
C ALA A 13 45.28 11.69 -28.32
N ALA A 14 45.85 11.00 -29.30
CA ALA A 14 45.26 9.79 -29.88
C ALA A 14 45.16 8.66 -28.86
N LEU A 15 46.21 8.45 -28.07
CA LEU A 15 46.27 7.43 -27.02
C LEU A 15 45.29 7.74 -25.89
N MET A 16 45.16 9.00 -25.48
CA MET A 16 44.15 9.43 -24.50
C MET A 16 42.72 9.18 -25.01
N ARG A 17 42.44 9.45 -26.29
CA ARG A 17 41.13 9.16 -26.90
C ARG A 17 40.83 7.65 -26.91
N GLN A 18 41.80 6.82 -27.24
CA GLN A 18 41.66 5.36 -27.20
C GLN A 18 41.42 4.83 -25.78
N MET A 19 42.17 5.35 -24.80
CA MET A 19 41.98 5.01 -23.38
C MET A 19 40.59 5.41 -22.89
N LEU A 20 40.09 6.58 -23.29
CA LEU A 20 38.74 7.02 -22.96
C LEU A 20 37.68 6.07 -23.57
N GLN A 21 37.85 5.67 -24.84
CA GLN A 21 36.96 4.72 -25.51
C GLN A 21 36.95 3.36 -24.79
N LEU A 22 38.11 2.83 -24.45
CA LEU A 22 38.23 1.58 -23.67
C LEU A 22 37.55 1.71 -22.30
N ALA A 23 37.76 2.82 -21.59
CA ALA A 23 37.12 3.07 -20.30
C ALA A 23 35.60 3.12 -20.42
N THR A 24 35.06 3.79 -21.46
CA THR A 24 33.61 3.81 -21.69
C THR A 24 33.04 2.43 -22.01
N LEU A 25 33.75 1.62 -22.82
CA LEU A 25 33.31 0.27 -23.16
C LEU A 25 33.34 -0.65 -21.93
N VAL A 26 34.36 -0.55 -21.08
CA VAL A 26 34.42 -1.28 -19.81
C VAL A 26 33.28 -0.87 -18.88
N ALA A 27 33.00 0.42 -18.76
CA ALA A 27 31.89 0.93 -17.94
C ALA A 27 30.51 0.45 -18.42
N LEU A 28 30.29 0.40 -19.74
CA LEU A 28 29.06 -0.15 -20.30
C LEU A 28 28.97 -1.66 -20.04
N ARG A 29 30.05 -2.40 -20.25
CA ARG A 29 30.08 -3.85 -20.04
C ARG A 29 29.89 -4.25 -18.58
N THR A 30 30.43 -3.49 -17.63
CA THR A 30 30.22 -3.74 -16.20
C THR A 30 28.79 -3.43 -15.78
N ARG A 31 28.20 -2.35 -16.31
CA ARG A 31 26.78 -2.04 -16.10
C ARG A 31 25.87 -3.15 -16.65
N GLU A 32 26.10 -3.62 -17.86
CA GLU A 32 25.30 -4.71 -18.47
C GLU A 32 25.41 -6.01 -17.67
N ARG A 33 26.61 -6.38 -17.21
CA ARG A 33 26.79 -7.54 -16.33
C ARG A 33 26.02 -7.38 -15.02
N GLY A 34 26.13 -6.22 -14.37
CA GLY A 34 25.39 -5.94 -13.14
C GLY A 34 23.87 -5.98 -13.33
N GLN A 35 23.36 -5.48 -14.45
CA GLN A 35 21.93 -5.56 -14.79
C GLN A 35 21.48 -6.99 -14.99
N ARG A 36 22.21 -7.80 -15.77
CA ARG A 36 21.87 -9.22 -16.00
C ARG A 36 21.89 -10.04 -14.72
N GLU A 37 22.85 -9.81 -13.82
CA GLU A 37 22.90 -10.49 -12.53
C GLU A 37 21.74 -10.07 -11.61
N ALA A 38 21.36 -8.79 -11.61
CA ALA A 38 20.20 -8.31 -10.87
C ALA A 38 18.90 -8.94 -11.39
N GLU A 39 18.71 -8.97 -12.71
CA GLU A 39 17.56 -9.62 -13.36
C GLU A 39 17.50 -11.12 -13.05
N ALA A 40 18.64 -11.82 -13.06
CA ALA A 40 18.71 -13.24 -12.71
C ALA A 40 18.30 -13.48 -11.24
N ARG A 41 18.77 -12.64 -10.31
CA ARG A 41 18.37 -12.73 -8.89
C ARG A 41 16.87 -12.47 -8.71
N VAL A 42 16.33 -11.48 -9.42
CA VAL A 42 14.88 -11.20 -9.40
C VAL A 42 14.09 -12.39 -9.94
N LYS A 43 14.53 -13.00 -11.03
CA LYS A 43 13.88 -14.19 -11.59
C LYS A 43 13.88 -15.36 -10.60
N VAL A 44 15.02 -15.68 -9.99
CA VAL A 44 15.12 -16.76 -9.00
C VAL A 44 14.22 -16.50 -7.78
N THR A 45 14.17 -15.26 -7.29
CA THR A 45 13.30 -14.91 -6.16
C THR A 45 11.82 -14.99 -6.54
N GLN A 46 11.44 -14.56 -7.75
CA GLN A 46 10.08 -14.70 -8.26
C GLN A 46 9.67 -16.16 -8.40
N GLU A 47 10.54 -17.02 -8.94
CA GLU A 47 10.29 -18.46 -9.08
C GLU A 47 10.09 -19.11 -7.70
N ARG A 48 10.97 -18.83 -6.73
CA ARG A 48 10.81 -19.33 -5.35
C ARG A 48 9.52 -18.87 -4.69
N VAL A 49 9.13 -17.61 -4.87
CA VAL A 49 7.86 -17.08 -4.34
C VAL A 49 6.66 -17.74 -5.02
N LYS A 50 6.74 -18.03 -6.31
CA LYS A 50 5.69 -18.74 -7.04
C LYS A 50 5.55 -20.17 -6.55
N GLU A 51 6.65 -20.91 -6.41
CA GLU A 51 6.66 -22.29 -5.92
C GLU A 51 6.10 -22.41 -4.51
N THR A 52 6.52 -21.52 -3.61
CA THR A 52 5.99 -21.49 -2.23
C THR A 52 4.49 -21.20 -2.19
N ARG A 53 4.01 -20.25 -3.01
CA ARG A 53 2.57 -19.99 -3.14
C ARG A 53 1.80 -21.20 -3.69
N GLU A 54 2.32 -21.85 -4.73
CA GLU A 54 1.69 -23.04 -5.30
C GLU A 54 1.63 -24.19 -4.30
N ARG A 55 2.71 -24.42 -3.54
CA ARG A 55 2.74 -25.41 -2.47
C ARG A 55 1.71 -25.10 -1.38
N LEU A 56 1.64 -23.86 -0.91
CA LEU A 56 0.64 -23.44 0.08
C LEU A 56 -0.80 -23.63 -0.43
N LEU A 57 -1.04 -23.36 -1.71
CA LEU A 57 -2.35 -23.59 -2.32
C LEU A 57 -2.70 -25.08 -2.40
N ARG A 58 -1.73 -25.95 -2.69
CA ARG A 58 -1.92 -27.40 -2.67
C ARG A 58 -2.21 -27.89 -1.25
N GLU A 59 -1.40 -27.49 -0.27
CA GLU A 59 -1.60 -27.83 1.14
C GLU A 59 -2.97 -27.34 1.65
N ALA A 60 -3.39 -26.12 1.28
CA ALA A 60 -4.71 -25.60 1.64
C ALA A 60 -5.86 -26.37 0.96
N ARG A 61 -5.70 -26.85 -0.28
CA ARG A 61 -6.68 -27.69 -0.95
C ARG A 61 -6.80 -29.05 -0.29
N GLU A 62 -5.68 -29.68 0.05
CA GLU A 62 -5.66 -30.95 0.78
C GLU A 62 -6.28 -30.82 2.17
N ALA A 63 -5.95 -29.75 2.90
CA ALA A 63 -6.55 -29.47 4.21
C ALA A 63 -8.07 -29.30 4.11
N LYS A 64 -8.56 -28.57 3.11
CA LYS A 64 -10.00 -28.44 2.86
C LYS A 64 -10.65 -29.76 2.46
N ALA A 65 -9.98 -30.59 1.66
CA ALA A 65 -10.51 -31.90 1.27
C ALA A 65 -10.61 -32.86 2.45
N LYS A 66 -9.69 -32.76 3.41
CA LYS A 66 -9.65 -33.57 4.64
C LYS A 66 -10.53 -33.02 5.77
N ASP A 67 -11.13 -31.85 5.61
CA ASP A 67 -12.01 -31.25 6.63
C ASP A 67 -13.25 -32.14 6.83
N PRO A 68 -13.54 -32.58 8.08
CA PRO A 68 -14.69 -33.45 8.36
C PRO A 68 -16.01 -32.86 7.85
N ARG A 69 -16.17 -31.52 7.89
CA ARG A 69 -17.38 -30.85 7.38
C ARG A 69 -17.52 -31.01 5.87
N ASN A 70 -16.42 -30.89 5.13
CA ASN A 70 -16.45 -31.02 3.67
C ASN A 70 -16.63 -32.49 3.24
N LEU A 71 -16.09 -33.44 4.02
CA LEU A 71 -16.33 -34.86 3.83
C LEU A 71 -17.80 -35.23 4.05
N GLU A 72 -18.42 -34.69 5.10
CA GLU A 72 -19.87 -34.86 5.33
C GLU A 72 -20.71 -34.24 4.21
N LEU A 73 -20.35 -33.03 3.75
CA LEU A 73 -21.00 -32.41 2.61
C LEU A 73 -20.87 -33.25 1.33
N ALA A 74 -19.69 -33.80 1.06
CA ALA A 74 -19.49 -34.71 -0.08
C ALA A 74 -20.38 -35.95 0.03
N ARG A 75 -20.48 -36.57 1.22
CA ARG A 75 -21.39 -37.70 1.49
C ARG A 75 -22.86 -37.33 1.33
N MET A 76 -23.26 -36.12 1.70
CA MET A 76 -24.63 -35.63 1.51
C MET A 76 -24.97 -35.39 0.03
N LEU A 77 -23.99 -34.98 -0.78
CA LEU A 77 -24.14 -34.80 -2.23
C LEU A 77 -24.16 -36.14 -2.98
N GLU A 78 -23.40 -37.13 -2.51
CA GLU A 78 -23.40 -38.48 -3.07
C GLU A 78 -24.67 -39.27 -2.75
N ARG A 79 -25.37 -38.93 -1.66
CA ARG A 79 -26.70 -39.51 -1.40
C ARG A 79 -27.66 -39.03 -2.51
N PRO A 80 -28.19 -39.95 -3.34
CA PRO A 80 -29.19 -39.56 -4.34
C PRO A 80 -30.35 -38.92 -3.60
N ALA A 81 -30.75 -37.73 -4.06
CA ALA A 81 -31.85 -36.99 -3.48
C ALA A 81 -33.07 -37.91 -3.43
N LEU A 82 -33.51 -38.28 -2.22
CA LEU A 82 -34.67 -39.12 -2.01
C LEU A 82 -35.85 -38.51 -2.79
N GLU A 83 -36.35 -39.25 -3.76
CA GLU A 83 -37.58 -38.94 -4.46
C GLU A 83 -38.75 -38.91 -3.47
N ARG A 84 -39.18 -37.72 -3.05
CA ARG A 84 -40.58 -37.47 -2.70
C ARG A 84 -40.84 -35.97 -2.51
N GLY A 85 -41.44 -35.35 -3.52
CA GLY A 85 -42.65 -34.51 -3.45
C GLY A 85 -42.96 -33.60 -2.24
N ILE A 86 -42.01 -33.12 -1.46
CA ILE A 86 -42.26 -32.06 -0.47
C ILE A 86 -41.78 -30.75 -1.11
N SER A 87 -42.71 -29.84 -1.36
CA SER A 87 -42.50 -28.53 -1.99
C SER A 87 -41.50 -27.68 -1.19
N LEU A 88 -40.22 -27.89 -1.48
CA LEU A 88 -39.06 -27.21 -0.92
C LEU A 88 -38.85 -25.80 -1.48
N GLU A 89 -39.67 -25.31 -2.40
CA GLU A 89 -39.42 -24.02 -3.06
C GLU A 89 -39.62 -22.83 -2.13
N LYS A 90 -40.64 -22.85 -1.26
CA LYS A 90 -40.87 -21.79 -0.26
C LYS A 90 -39.78 -21.79 0.81
N ASP A 91 -39.42 -22.95 1.35
CA ASP A 91 -38.34 -23.05 2.34
C ASP A 91 -36.94 -22.84 1.74
N ARG A 92 -36.71 -23.20 0.46
CA ARG A 92 -35.45 -22.85 -0.22
C ARG A 92 -35.32 -21.37 -0.43
N LEU A 93 -36.38 -20.65 -0.75
CA LEU A 93 -36.32 -19.20 -0.94
C LEU A 93 -36.03 -18.50 0.39
N GLU A 94 -36.68 -18.92 1.47
CA GLU A 94 -36.42 -18.39 2.81
C GLU A 94 -35.03 -18.80 3.34
N HIS A 95 -34.63 -20.06 3.22
CA HIS A 95 -33.27 -20.49 3.58
C HIS A 95 -32.19 -19.90 2.67
N SER A 96 -32.45 -19.69 1.38
CA SER A 96 -31.51 -19.01 0.45
C SER A 96 -31.41 -17.53 0.78
N ARG A 97 -32.50 -16.86 1.15
CA ARG A 97 -32.49 -15.47 1.64
C ARG A 97 -31.73 -15.36 2.96
N MET A 98 -32.00 -16.23 3.92
CA MET A 98 -31.28 -16.27 5.19
C MET A 98 -29.80 -16.64 5.00
N ALA A 99 -29.47 -17.60 4.13
CA ALA A 99 -28.09 -17.99 3.85
C ALA A 99 -27.33 -16.91 3.06
N ARG A 100 -28.00 -16.19 2.14
CA ARG A 100 -27.41 -15.02 1.45
C ARG A 100 -27.20 -13.86 2.44
N GLY A 101 -28.16 -13.62 3.34
CA GLY A 101 -28.04 -12.63 4.42
C GLY A 101 -26.90 -12.97 5.38
N ALA A 102 -26.79 -14.22 5.81
CA ALA A 102 -25.73 -14.71 6.69
C ALA A 102 -24.35 -14.64 6.02
N ARG A 103 -24.23 -15.04 4.74
CA ARG A 103 -22.98 -14.92 3.97
C ARG A 103 -22.59 -13.47 3.69
N ALA A 104 -23.57 -12.57 3.47
CA ALA A 104 -23.32 -11.14 3.32
C ALA A 104 -22.84 -10.53 4.66
N ALA A 105 -23.48 -10.89 5.77
CA ALA A 105 -23.10 -10.46 7.11
C ALA A 105 -21.73 -11.01 7.54
N GLU A 106 -21.39 -12.26 7.22
CA GLU A 106 -20.05 -12.82 7.48
C GLU A 106 -18.99 -12.15 6.61
N ARG A 107 -19.28 -11.83 5.34
CA ARG A 107 -18.35 -11.08 4.47
C ARG A 107 -18.16 -9.65 4.96
N GLN A 108 -19.21 -9.01 5.47
CA GLN A 108 -19.10 -7.69 6.11
C GLN A 108 -18.27 -7.78 7.38
N LYS A 109 -18.55 -8.74 8.28
CA LYS A 109 -17.75 -8.96 9.50
C LYS A 109 -16.29 -9.32 9.22
N ALA A 110 -16.01 -10.10 8.16
CA ALA A 110 -14.66 -10.41 7.74
C ALA A 110 -13.92 -9.19 7.21
N ARG A 111 -14.59 -8.38 6.37
CA ARG A 111 -14.06 -7.08 5.91
C ARG A 111 -13.85 -6.10 7.06
N GLU A 112 -14.79 -6.02 8.01
CA GLU A 112 -14.66 -5.22 9.23
C GLU A 112 -13.47 -5.68 10.07
N ARG A 113 -13.26 -6.99 10.24
CA ARG A 113 -12.09 -7.53 10.95
C ARG A 113 -10.78 -7.23 10.23
N GLU A 114 -10.74 -7.31 8.90
CA GLU A 114 -9.58 -6.95 8.10
C GLU A 114 -9.29 -5.44 8.18
N LEU A 115 -10.32 -4.59 8.06
CA LEU A 115 -10.20 -3.14 8.19
C LEU A 115 -9.76 -2.72 9.59
N THR A 116 -10.31 -3.35 10.63
CA THR A 116 -9.89 -3.14 12.03
C THR A 116 -8.44 -3.59 12.25
N ARG A 117 -7.97 -4.62 11.52
CA ARG A 117 -6.57 -5.09 11.61
C ARG A 117 -5.56 -4.11 11.01
N TYR A 118 -5.99 -3.30 10.04
CA TYR A 118 -5.17 -2.29 9.37
C TYR A 118 -5.37 -0.87 9.92
N ASP A 119 -6.24 -0.70 10.91
CA ASP A 119 -6.52 0.59 11.54
C ASP A 119 -5.72 0.76 12.84
N SER A 120 -4.48 1.23 12.71
CA SER A 120 -3.65 1.63 13.86
C SER A 120 -3.92 3.10 14.26
N PRO A 121 -3.82 3.44 15.57
CA PRO A 121 -3.99 4.81 16.03
C PRO A 121 -2.96 5.78 15.42
N GLU A 122 -1.75 5.31 15.11
CA GLU A 122 -0.71 6.09 14.44
C GLU A 122 -1.12 6.43 13.00
N ARG A 123 -1.77 5.50 12.29
CA ARG A 123 -2.30 5.72 10.93
C ARG A 123 -3.40 6.79 10.95
N ARG A 124 -4.28 6.79 11.95
CA ARG A 124 -5.32 7.82 12.13
C ARG A 124 -4.72 9.21 12.33
N GLN A 125 -3.70 9.31 13.18
CA GLN A 125 -3.01 10.57 13.46
C GLN A 125 -2.26 11.08 12.22
N ALA A 126 -1.59 10.19 11.49
CA ALA A 126 -0.88 10.54 10.26
C ALA A 126 -1.84 11.05 9.17
N LEU A 127 -3.00 10.40 8.99
CA LEU A 127 -4.02 10.83 8.04
C LEU A 127 -4.64 12.18 8.45
N ALA A 128 -4.99 12.37 9.73
CA ALA A 128 -5.53 13.64 10.22
C ALA A 128 -4.53 14.80 10.06
N ALA A 129 -3.25 14.55 10.37
CA ALA A 129 -2.18 15.53 10.18
C ALA A 129 -1.95 15.84 8.69
N HIS A 130 -2.02 14.84 7.82
CA HIS A 130 -1.91 15.01 6.38
C HIS A 130 -3.07 15.84 5.80
N LEU A 131 -4.32 15.51 6.17
CA LEU A 131 -5.51 16.25 5.71
C LEU A 131 -5.49 17.71 6.19
N SER A 132 -5.02 17.96 7.41
CA SER A 132 -4.84 19.31 7.94
C SER A 132 -3.75 20.09 7.18
N ARG A 133 -2.65 19.42 6.80
CA ARG A 133 -1.56 20.02 6.00
C ARG A 133 -1.98 20.39 4.58
N VAL A 134 -2.86 19.58 3.98
CA VAL A 134 -3.41 19.82 2.63
C VAL A 134 -4.46 20.94 2.64
N GLY A 135 -4.91 21.40 3.83
CA GLY A 135 -5.89 22.47 3.95
C GLY A 135 -7.34 22.00 3.74
N VAL A 136 -7.61 20.71 3.93
CA VAL A 136 -8.97 20.17 3.84
C VAL A 136 -9.80 20.68 5.02
N ALA A 137 -10.99 21.23 4.73
CA ALA A 137 -11.92 21.68 5.75
C ALA A 137 -12.25 20.53 6.73
N PRO A 138 -12.39 20.81 8.04
CA PRO A 138 -12.51 19.77 9.07
C PRO A 138 -13.74 18.86 8.86
N GLU A 139 -14.82 19.41 8.28
CA GLU A 139 -16.03 18.66 7.94
C GLU A 139 -15.77 17.60 6.84
N LEU A 140 -14.99 17.97 5.81
CA LEU A 140 -14.59 17.06 4.73
C LEU A 140 -13.51 16.07 5.20
N ALA A 141 -12.65 16.49 6.13
CA ALA A 141 -11.65 15.62 6.73
C ALA A 141 -12.32 14.48 7.53
N ALA A 142 -13.39 14.77 8.29
CA ALA A 142 -14.15 13.75 9.01
C ALA A 142 -14.81 12.73 8.06
N VAL A 143 -15.41 13.21 6.96
CA VAL A 143 -15.98 12.32 5.92
C VAL A 143 -14.89 11.46 5.28
N ARG A 144 -13.71 12.03 5.02
CA ARG A 144 -12.60 11.29 4.43
C ARG A 144 -12.01 10.26 5.39
N MET A 145 -11.87 10.60 6.67
CA MET A 145 -11.48 9.66 7.72
C MET A 145 -12.50 8.54 7.91
N LEU A 146 -13.80 8.81 7.73
CA LEU A 146 -14.84 7.79 7.73
C LEU A 146 -14.65 6.79 6.59
N MET A 147 -14.35 7.29 5.38
CA MET A 147 -14.15 6.45 4.20
C MET A 147 -12.84 5.64 4.28
N ASP A 148 -11.76 6.24 4.76
CA ASP A 148 -10.42 5.65 4.73
C ASP A 148 -10.07 4.80 5.97
N VAL A 149 -10.80 5.01 7.09
CA VAL A 149 -10.52 4.37 8.39
C VAL A 149 -11.77 3.80 9.07
N SER A 150 -12.96 3.91 8.49
CA SER A 150 -14.23 3.39 9.07
C SER A 150 -14.54 3.89 10.50
N GLN A 151 -13.94 5.01 10.89
CA GLN A 151 -14.02 5.61 12.23
C GLN A 151 -14.22 7.12 12.11
N ALA A 152 -15.37 7.54 11.58
CA ALA A 152 -15.86 8.85 12.00
C ALA A 152 -17.03 8.64 12.95
N GLN A 153 -16.91 9.30 14.09
CA GLN A 153 -18.02 9.65 14.94
C GLN A 153 -19.19 10.09 14.04
N PRO A 154 -20.40 9.53 14.22
CA PRO A 154 -21.51 9.80 13.32
C PRO A 154 -21.69 11.31 13.16
N PRO A 155 -22.07 11.81 11.97
CA PRO A 155 -22.17 13.24 11.71
C PRO A 155 -23.05 13.97 12.75
N GLN A 156 -24.04 13.28 13.32
CA GLN A 156 -24.86 13.80 14.42
C GLN A 156 -24.08 14.11 15.71
N ALA A 157 -22.98 13.39 15.99
CA ALA A 157 -22.14 13.59 17.16
C ALA A 157 -21.05 14.64 16.92
N ALA A 158 -20.59 14.83 15.67
CA ALA A 158 -19.66 15.91 15.31
C ALA A 158 -20.28 17.31 15.47
N VAL A 159 -21.60 17.44 15.27
CA VAL A 159 -22.33 18.69 15.51
C VAL A 159 -22.41 19.05 16.99
N ARG A 160 -22.45 18.05 17.90
CA ARG A 160 -22.55 18.27 19.35
C ARG A 160 -21.22 18.71 19.98
N THR A 161 -20.10 18.34 19.37
CA THR A 161 -18.76 18.72 19.85
C THR A 161 -18.21 19.94 19.14
N ARG A 162 -19.05 20.67 18.38
CA ARG A 162 -18.65 21.93 17.75
C ARG A 162 -18.36 22.95 18.87
N PRO A 163 -17.09 23.39 19.07
CA PRO A 163 -16.83 24.47 20.00
C PRO A 163 -17.51 25.74 19.48
N GLU A 164 -18.22 26.44 20.37
CA GLU A 164 -19.04 27.62 20.04
C GLU A 164 -18.18 28.81 19.60
N GLU A 165 -16.91 28.84 20.01
CA GLU A 165 -15.91 29.78 19.52
C GLU A 165 -14.89 29.08 18.61
N PRO A 166 -14.69 29.54 17.36
CA PRO A 166 -13.57 29.08 16.55
C PRO A 166 -12.26 29.45 17.26
N PRO A 167 -11.26 28.55 17.31
CA PRO A 167 -9.99 28.85 17.97
C PRO A 167 -9.37 30.08 17.29
N ARG A 168 -9.24 31.17 18.06
CA ARG A 168 -8.66 32.43 17.55
C ARG A 168 -7.30 32.10 16.94
N VAL A 169 -7.13 32.47 15.67
CA VAL A 169 -5.91 32.29 14.88
C VAL A 169 -4.85 33.29 15.34
N THR A 170 -4.39 33.17 16.60
CA THR A 170 -3.30 34.00 17.15
C THR A 170 -1.93 33.34 16.96
N ARG A 171 -1.88 32.00 16.88
CA ARG A 171 -0.60 31.26 16.77
C ARG A 171 0.16 31.48 15.47
N ALA A 172 -0.52 31.77 14.37
CA ALA A 172 0.16 32.08 13.10
C ALA A 172 0.86 33.44 13.15
N ARG A 173 0.22 34.46 13.75
CA ARG A 173 0.81 35.80 13.90
C ARG A 173 1.99 35.81 14.88
N GLU A 174 1.90 35.06 15.98
CA GLU A 174 3.01 34.91 16.93
C GLU A 174 4.24 34.19 16.32
N HIS A 175 4.02 33.24 15.40
CA HIS A 175 5.12 32.55 14.73
C HIS A 175 5.83 33.46 13.73
N ASP A 176 5.08 34.27 12.99
CA ASP A 176 5.65 35.24 12.04
C ASP A 176 6.38 36.39 12.76
N GLU A 177 5.89 36.85 13.91
CA GLU A 177 6.59 37.85 14.73
C GLU A 177 7.91 37.30 15.29
N ARG A 178 7.94 36.05 15.76
CA ARG A 178 9.19 35.40 16.22
C ARG A 178 10.19 35.18 15.10
N MET A 179 9.73 34.92 13.87
CA MET A 179 10.62 34.80 12.71
C MET A 179 11.20 36.16 12.30
N ARG A 180 10.39 37.23 12.33
CA ARG A 180 10.86 38.61 12.08
C ARG A 180 11.81 39.13 13.16
N GLU A 181 11.68 38.69 14.40
CA GLU A 181 12.65 39.00 15.46
C GLU A 181 13.99 38.28 15.25
N ARG A 182 13.97 37.04 14.77
CA ARG A 182 15.19 36.27 14.44
C ARG A 182 15.95 36.87 13.26
N GLU A 183 15.25 37.39 12.25
CA GLU A 183 15.87 38.07 11.12
C GLU A 183 16.49 39.40 11.54
N ARG A 184 15.79 40.22 12.33
CA ARG A 184 16.33 41.48 12.87
C ARG A 184 17.56 41.29 13.76
N ASN A 185 17.63 40.20 14.53
CA ASN A 185 18.82 39.89 15.34
C ASN A 185 20.00 39.38 14.50
N ARG A 186 19.76 38.75 13.34
CA ARG A 186 20.84 38.34 12.43
C ARG A 186 21.47 39.54 11.73
N ASP A 187 20.67 40.49 11.28
CA ASP A 187 21.17 41.67 10.57
C ASP A 187 21.94 42.64 11.48
N ARG A 188 21.67 42.65 12.79
CA ARG A 188 22.46 43.40 13.78
C ARG A 188 23.79 42.73 14.19
N SER A 189 24.00 41.48 13.80
CA SER A 189 25.20 40.69 14.14
C SER A 189 26.23 40.64 13.01
N ARG A 190 25.98 41.38 11.92
CA ARG A 190 26.89 41.62 10.79
C ARG A 190 27.31 43.08 10.78
#